data_AF-A0A150TPN9-F1
#
_entry.id   AF-A0A150TPN9-F1
#
_cell.length_a   1.000
_cell.length_b   1.000
_cell.length_c   1.000
_cell.angle_alpha   90.00
_cell.angle_beta   90.00
_cell.angle_gamma   90.00
#
_symmetry.space_group_name_H-M   'P 1'
#
loop_
_entity.id
_entity.type
_entity.pdbx_description
1 polymer ?
#
loop_
_entity_poly.entity_id
_entity_poly.type
_entity_poly.pdbx_seq_one_letter_code
_entity_poly.pdbx_strand_id
1 'polypeptide(L)'
;MPSPPQRPLPDQVHLPSGTVVRLSDAAARAEAEAIFGAPGGGGERSSVGRCARDVQVLAGPSVLTDARGAPLDPLGLPLADAHVLRALLASAGVVPEEPGAYTCENCGAPFEVAPSRLLEIGPFTDGELDDPELDRPFDFGALHPIPALRVGRAVCRGVRFAERTVEEAMPLLRLPGEGALRITPSLVVAMGIAALGRERRAKGIADALAGAPDEAWAAIVDLYHEARYPARLVAVHRCQGCGARNDLDVPLERELARAPLRAPEAGADDPEEPGAPAERAGAFPDLDAFEARVRAAAERIYAARGVRNIDLFIDAGVPACDDGGEPLLGCYTPGTPADELGIARPPEIRIFYRTFRSEARADPGFDVDAEIAETIDHEVIHHLHHLAGSDPLDDEEHAQIEREELRRIGHAEAARRARRGALSDLAGFARATWPAWVIAAVGTALAWCEGGR
;
A
#
# COMPACT_ATOMS: atom_id res chain seq x y z
N MET A 1 -18.51 -18.65 9.11
CA MET A 1 -17.87 -17.58 9.92
C MET A 1 -18.88 -16.45 10.07
N PRO A 2 -19.01 -15.81 11.25
CA PRO A 2 -19.90 -14.65 11.39
C PRO A 2 -19.47 -13.56 10.41
N SER A 3 -20.43 -12.91 9.74
CA SER A 3 -20.14 -11.76 8.88
C SER A 3 -19.42 -10.69 9.71
N PRO A 4 -18.31 -10.13 9.22
CA PRO A 4 -17.60 -9.09 9.95
C PRO A 4 -18.55 -7.90 10.21
N PRO A 5 -18.37 -7.18 11.34
CA PRO A 5 -19.19 -6.03 11.67
C PRO A 5 -19.14 -5.01 10.52
N GLN A 6 -20.31 -4.60 10.03
CA GLN A 6 -20.41 -3.65 8.93
C GLN A 6 -20.08 -2.25 9.45
N ARG A 7 -19.07 -1.62 8.84
CA ARG A 7 -18.75 -0.20 9.06
C ARG A 7 -19.83 0.66 8.38
N PRO A 8 -20.38 1.70 9.04
CA PRO A 8 -21.27 2.64 8.38
C PRO A 8 -20.50 3.44 7.32
N LEU A 9 -21.16 3.81 6.23
CA LEU A 9 -20.64 4.82 5.31
C LEU A 9 -20.47 6.18 6.02
N PRO A 10 -19.44 6.95 5.68
CA PRO A 10 -19.32 8.33 6.14
C PRO A 10 -20.41 9.21 5.54
N ASP A 11 -21.06 10.03 6.36
CA ASP A 11 -22.17 10.92 5.93
C ASP A 11 -21.72 11.99 4.92
N GLN A 12 -20.44 12.37 4.96
CA GLN A 12 -19.83 13.41 4.12
C GLN A 12 -18.41 13.02 3.78
N VAL A 13 -18.01 13.24 2.51
CA VAL A 13 -16.65 12.98 2.03
C VAL A 13 -16.19 14.06 1.05
N HIS A 14 -14.90 14.30 1.08
CA HIS A 14 -14.15 15.15 0.17
C HIS A 14 -13.55 14.27 -0.93
N LEU A 15 -13.69 14.69 -2.18
CA LEU A 15 -13.22 13.95 -3.35
C LEU A 15 -11.98 14.61 -3.96
N PRO A 16 -11.13 13.87 -4.70
CA PRO A 16 -9.92 14.40 -5.34
C PRO A 16 -10.15 15.64 -6.21
N SER A 17 -11.32 15.79 -6.84
CA SER A 17 -11.65 17.00 -7.61
C SER A 17 -11.89 18.26 -6.76
N GLY A 18 -11.89 18.15 -5.43
CA GLY A 18 -12.33 19.19 -4.50
C GLY A 18 -13.85 19.20 -4.27
N THR A 19 -14.59 18.32 -4.94
CA THR A 19 -16.03 18.18 -4.72
C THR A 19 -16.30 17.57 -3.35
N VAL A 20 -17.29 18.13 -2.65
CA VAL A 20 -17.77 17.60 -1.36
C VAL A 20 -19.15 16.99 -1.57
N VAL A 21 -19.30 15.73 -1.20
CA VAL A 21 -20.54 14.97 -1.37
C VAL A 21 -21.00 14.38 -0.05
N ARG A 22 -22.29 14.04 0.01
CA ARG A 22 -22.92 13.36 1.13
C ARG A 22 -23.46 12.02 0.70
N LEU A 23 -23.24 11.00 1.53
CA LEU A 23 -23.66 9.63 1.30
C LEU A 23 -24.71 9.22 2.32
N SER A 24 -25.73 8.50 1.86
CA SER A 24 -26.73 7.90 2.74
C SER A 24 -26.48 6.40 2.87
N ASP A 25 -26.01 5.95 4.05
CA ASP A 25 -25.75 4.52 4.31
C ASP A 25 -26.98 3.65 4.08
N ALA A 26 -28.13 4.08 4.61
CA ALA A 26 -29.38 3.34 4.48
C ALA A 26 -29.86 3.26 3.02
N ALA A 27 -29.77 4.35 2.25
CA ALA A 27 -30.16 4.33 0.84
C ALA A 27 -29.21 3.47 0.00
N ALA A 28 -27.90 3.57 0.26
CA ALA A 28 -26.90 2.81 -0.47
C ALA A 28 -27.06 1.29 -0.24
N ARG A 29 -27.34 0.87 1.00
CA ARG A 29 -27.62 -0.54 1.31
C ARG A 29 -28.90 -1.04 0.68
N ALA A 30 -29.97 -0.24 0.70
CA ALA A 30 -31.23 -0.60 0.05
C ALA A 30 -31.06 -0.78 -1.47
N GLU A 31 -30.31 0.13 -2.11
CA GLU A 31 -30.02 0.04 -3.54
C GLU A 31 -29.10 -1.16 -3.86
N ALA A 32 -28.08 -1.41 -3.02
CA ALA A 32 -27.22 -2.57 -3.17
C ALA A 32 -27.99 -3.89 -3.03
N GLU A 33 -28.94 -3.99 -2.09
CA GLU A 33 -29.83 -5.16 -1.98
C GLU A 33 -30.69 -5.34 -3.24
N ALA A 34 -31.15 -4.25 -3.87
CA ALA A 34 -31.90 -4.32 -5.11
C ALA A 34 -31.06 -4.79 -6.31
N ILE A 35 -29.79 -4.37 -6.39
CA ILE A 35 -28.88 -4.67 -7.51
C ILE A 35 -28.23 -6.05 -7.38
N PHE A 36 -27.75 -6.40 -6.17
CA PHE A 36 -27.02 -7.64 -5.92
C PHE A 36 -27.90 -8.76 -5.34
N GLY A 37 -29.12 -8.44 -4.91
CA GLY A 37 -29.98 -9.35 -4.17
C GLY A 37 -29.58 -9.49 -2.71
N ALA A 38 -30.37 -10.26 -1.96
CA ALA A 38 -30.03 -10.60 -0.58
C ALA A 38 -28.73 -11.46 -0.54
N PRO A 39 -27.83 -11.23 0.44
CA PRO A 39 -26.60 -12.01 0.56
C PRO A 39 -26.91 -13.51 0.68
N GLY A 40 -26.36 -14.33 -0.23
CA GLY A 40 -26.53 -15.79 -0.22
C GLY A 40 -27.56 -16.34 -1.22
N GLY A 41 -28.24 -15.50 -2.00
CA GLY A 41 -28.98 -15.96 -3.17
C GLY A 41 -28.01 -16.36 -4.28
N GLY A 42 -28.07 -17.61 -4.73
CA GLY A 42 -27.30 -18.13 -5.89
C GLY A 42 -27.76 -17.48 -7.20
N GLY A 43 -27.49 -16.17 -7.34
CA GLY A 43 -27.92 -15.36 -8.46
C GLY A 43 -27.20 -15.73 -9.74
N GLU A 44 -27.96 -15.73 -10.83
CA GLU A 44 -27.47 -15.82 -12.20
C GLU A 44 -26.37 -14.75 -12.40
N ARG A 45 -25.21 -15.14 -12.93
CA ARG A 45 -24.09 -14.21 -13.17
C ARG A 45 -24.59 -13.06 -14.06
N SER A 46 -24.69 -11.85 -13.49
CA SER A 46 -25.06 -10.66 -14.25
C SER A 46 -24.09 -10.44 -15.40
N SER A 47 -24.62 -10.08 -16.58
CA SER A 47 -23.83 -9.75 -17.76
C SER A 47 -23.13 -8.38 -17.66
N VAL A 48 -23.40 -7.62 -16.61
CA VAL A 48 -22.83 -6.29 -16.35
C VAL A 48 -21.66 -6.41 -15.37
N GLY A 49 -20.51 -5.85 -15.75
CA GLY A 49 -19.30 -5.76 -14.91
C GLY A 49 -19.55 -5.20 -13.51
N ARG A 50 -18.74 -5.60 -12.51
CA ARG A 50 -18.90 -5.16 -11.11
C ARG A 50 -18.77 -3.63 -10.98
N CYS A 51 -17.80 -3.04 -11.66
CA CYS A 51 -17.58 -1.59 -11.62
C CYS A 51 -18.83 -0.79 -12.00
N ALA A 52 -19.54 -1.20 -13.06
CA ALA A 52 -20.80 -0.59 -13.46
C ALA A 52 -21.94 -0.82 -12.46
N ARG A 53 -21.98 -1.97 -11.76
CA ARG A 53 -22.96 -2.22 -10.70
C ARG A 53 -22.73 -1.35 -9.47
N ASP A 54 -21.47 -1.12 -9.08
CA ASP A 54 -21.16 -0.20 -7.97
C ASP A 54 -21.62 1.23 -8.31
N VAL A 55 -21.45 1.67 -9.56
CA VAL A 55 -21.97 2.96 -10.05
C VAL A 55 -23.49 3.00 -10.02
N GLN A 56 -24.17 1.89 -10.33
CA GLN A 56 -25.64 1.80 -10.20
C GLN A 56 -26.09 2.00 -8.76
N VAL A 57 -25.36 1.46 -7.77
CA VAL A 57 -25.64 1.73 -6.34
C VAL A 57 -25.53 3.22 -6.06
N LEU A 58 -24.46 3.89 -6.52
CA LEU A 58 -24.30 5.34 -6.35
C LEU A 58 -25.40 6.16 -7.03
N ALA A 59 -25.95 5.66 -8.14
CA ALA A 59 -27.03 6.30 -8.89
C ALA A 59 -28.41 6.08 -8.24
N GLY A 60 -28.47 5.28 -7.16
CA GLY A 60 -29.69 5.03 -6.41
C GLY A 60 -30.32 6.31 -5.84
N PRO A 61 -31.66 6.36 -5.72
CA PRO A 61 -32.34 7.53 -5.17
C PRO A 61 -31.82 7.89 -3.77
N SER A 62 -31.42 9.15 -3.59
CA SER A 62 -30.90 9.69 -2.32
C SER A 62 -29.61 9.07 -1.81
N VAL A 63 -28.89 8.27 -2.61
CA VAL A 63 -27.60 7.68 -2.21
C VAL A 63 -26.52 8.76 -2.19
N LEU A 64 -26.43 9.54 -3.27
CA LEU A 64 -25.41 10.56 -3.48
C LEU A 64 -26.05 11.95 -3.62
N THR A 65 -25.59 12.89 -2.81
CA THR A 65 -26.00 14.30 -2.89
C THR A 65 -24.79 15.22 -2.80
N ASP A 66 -24.91 16.44 -3.30
CA ASP A 66 -23.90 17.48 -3.09
C ASP A 66 -23.87 17.96 -1.62
N ALA A 67 -22.92 18.84 -1.29
CA ALA A 67 -22.82 19.43 0.05
C ALA A 67 -24.11 20.16 0.52
N ARG A 68 -24.99 20.57 -0.39
CA ARG A 68 -26.27 21.25 -0.11
C ARG A 68 -27.45 20.26 0.00
N GLY A 69 -27.21 18.98 -0.23
CA GLY A 69 -28.22 17.93 -0.21
C GLY A 69 -29.02 17.80 -1.51
N ALA A 70 -28.60 18.44 -2.60
CA ALA A 70 -29.21 18.23 -3.92
C ALA A 70 -28.74 16.89 -4.52
N PRO A 71 -29.60 16.12 -5.20
CA PRO A 71 -29.18 14.90 -5.88
C PRO A 71 -28.03 15.17 -6.86
N LEU A 72 -27.01 14.32 -6.80
CA LEU A 72 -25.84 14.40 -7.66
C LEU A 72 -25.79 13.14 -8.55
N ASP A 73 -25.69 13.34 -9.86
CA ASP A 73 -25.59 12.22 -10.82
C ASP A 73 -24.15 11.69 -10.86
N PRO A 74 -23.89 10.43 -10.45
CA PRO A 74 -22.55 9.87 -10.50
C PRO A 74 -22.00 9.72 -11.93
N LEU A 75 -22.85 9.71 -12.96
CA LEU A 75 -22.39 9.60 -14.36
C LEU A 75 -21.56 10.82 -14.80
N GLY A 76 -21.84 12.00 -14.23
CA GLY A 76 -21.13 13.24 -14.51
C GLY A 76 -19.83 13.41 -13.72
N LEU A 77 -19.53 12.54 -12.77
CA LEU A 77 -18.33 12.66 -11.94
C LEU A 77 -17.06 12.29 -12.71
N PRO A 78 -15.92 12.95 -12.43
CA PRO A 78 -14.61 12.44 -12.82
C PRO A 78 -14.41 11.00 -12.33
N LEU A 79 -13.72 10.17 -13.11
CA LEU A 79 -13.48 8.78 -12.72
C LEU A 79 -12.78 8.66 -11.36
N ALA A 80 -11.79 9.50 -11.06
CA ALA A 80 -11.08 9.46 -9.79
C ALA A 80 -12.00 9.60 -8.58
N ASP A 81 -12.94 10.54 -8.65
CA ASP A 81 -13.97 10.75 -7.64
C ASP A 81 -14.89 9.53 -7.50
N ALA A 82 -15.34 8.97 -8.62
CA ALA A 82 -16.19 7.79 -8.63
C ALA A 82 -15.48 6.55 -8.05
N HIS A 83 -14.19 6.36 -8.32
CA HIS A 83 -13.41 5.25 -7.75
C HIS A 83 -13.23 5.37 -6.24
N VAL A 84 -13.05 6.60 -5.72
CA VAL A 84 -13.08 6.85 -4.26
C VAL A 84 -14.42 6.45 -3.67
N LEU A 85 -15.53 6.85 -4.29
CA LEU A 85 -16.87 6.49 -3.81
C LEU A 85 -17.10 4.97 -3.84
N ARG A 86 -16.65 4.28 -4.90
CA ARG A 86 -16.71 2.82 -4.98
C ARG A 86 -15.88 2.14 -3.88
N ALA A 87 -14.68 2.64 -3.62
CA ALA A 87 -13.82 2.15 -2.53
C ALA A 87 -14.51 2.28 -1.17
N LEU A 88 -15.19 3.40 -0.91
CA LEU A 88 -15.93 3.63 0.33
C LEU A 88 -17.14 2.67 0.46
N LEU A 89 -17.88 2.42 -0.62
CA LEU A 89 -18.95 1.42 -0.62
C LEU A 89 -18.41 0.03 -0.25
N ALA A 90 -17.27 -0.38 -0.81
CA ALA A 90 -16.65 -1.67 -0.52
C ALA A 90 -16.12 -1.72 0.92
N SER A 91 -15.49 -0.63 1.40
CA SER A 91 -14.99 -0.50 2.78
C SER A 91 -16.11 -0.65 3.83
N ALA A 92 -17.26 -0.01 3.59
CA ALA A 92 -18.46 -0.13 4.41
C ALA A 92 -19.20 -1.46 4.23
N GLY A 93 -18.83 -2.27 3.23
CA GLY A 93 -19.49 -3.52 2.88
C GLY A 93 -20.90 -3.32 2.36
N VAL A 94 -21.15 -2.18 1.72
CA VAL A 94 -22.39 -1.90 0.98
C VAL A 94 -22.38 -2.69 -0.33
N VAL A 95 -21.25 -2.67 -1.04
CA VAL A 95 -21.01 -3.56 -2.18
C VAL A 95 -20.12 -4.72 -1.76
N PRO A 96 -20.32 -5.93 -2.31
CA PRO A 96 -19.50 -7.08 -1.97
C PRO A 96 -18.09 -6.94 -2.57
N GLU A 97 -17.08 -7.18 -1.74
CA GLU A 97 -15.70 -7.42 -2.14
C GLU A 97 -15.26 -8.75 -1.51
N GLU A 98 -14.92 -9.72 -2.35
CA GLU A 98 -14.41 -11.01 -1.88
C GLU A 98 -12.95 -10.85 -1.42
N PRO A 99 -12.52 -11.56 -0.36
CA PRO A 99 -11.12 -11.62 0.00
C PRO A 99 -10.27 -12.12 -1.18
N GLY A 100 -9.22 -11.36 -1.51
CA GLY A 100 -8.18 -11.82 -2.41
C GLY A 100 -7.17 -12.69 -1.68
N ALA A 101 -6.56 -13.64 -2.38
CA ALA A 101 -5.43 -14.42 -1.89
C ALA A 101 -4.12 -13.75 -2.34
N TYR A 102 -3.25 -13.46 -1.37
CA TYR A 102 -1.99 -12.76 -1.56
C TYR A 102 -0.86 -13.51 -0.88
N THR A 103 0.37 -13.08 -1.16
CA THR A 103 1.59 -13.52 -0.48
C THR A 103 2.37 -12.31 -0.02
N CYS A 104 2.92 -12.37 1.18
CA CYS A 104 3.80 -11.33 1.70
C CYS A 104 5.00 -11.15 0.78
N GLU A 105 5.27 -9.93 0.32
CA GLU A 105 6.40 -9.65 -0.59
C GLU A 105 7.76 -9.91 0.06
N ASN A 106 7.84 -9.79 1.40
CA ASN A 106 9.06 -10.05 2.14
C ASN A 106 9.28 -11.56 2.41
N CYS A 107 8.35 -12.22 3.10
CA CYS A 107 8.55 -13.59 3.59
C CYS A 107 7.81 -14.68 2.79
N GLY A 108 6.97 -14.31 1.82
CA GLY A 108 6.16 -15.23 1.03
C GLY A 108 4.97 -15.86 1.77
N ALA A 109 4.74 -15.52 3.04
CA ALA A 109 3.63 -16.07 3.81
C ALA A 109 2.28 -15.71 3.14
N PRO A 110 1.39 -16.70 2.90
CA PRO A 110 0.10 -16.43 2.30
C PRO A 110 -0.82 -15.70 3.28
N PHE A 111 -1.67 -14.83 2.75
CA PHE A 111 -2.75 -14.19 3.51
C PHE A 111 -3.97 -13.94 2.63
N GLU A 112 -5.15 -13.89 3.25
CA GLU A 112 -6.41 -13.56 2.58
C GLU A 112 -7.03 -12.33 3.22
N VAL A 113 -7.38 -11.33 2.41
CA VAL A 113 -8.01 -10.11 2.90
C VAL A 113 -8.83 -9.43 1.81
N ALA A 114 -9.90 -8.73 2.20
CA ALA A 114 -10.62 -7.80 1.35
C ALA A 114 -9.99 -6.41 1.53
N PRO A 115 -9.18 -5.90 0.57
CA PRO A 115 -8.38 -4.69 0.74
C PRO A 115 -9.18 -3.47 1.15
N SER A 116 -10.40 -3.30 0.62
CA SER A 116 -11.23 -2.13 0.93
C SER A 116 -11.59 -2.05 2.42
N ARG A 117 -11.61 -3.18 3.14
CA ARG A 117 -11.86 -3.20 4.60
C ARG A 117 -10.70 -2.61 5.42
N LEU A 118 -9.51 -2.60 4.85
CA LEU A 118 -8.30 -2.04 5.44
C LEU A 118 -8.04 -0.58 4.99
N LEU A 119 -8.90 -0.03 4.11
CA LEU A 119 -8.74 1.32 3.60
C LEU A 119 -8.82 2.37 4.73
N GLU A 120 -7.82 3.24 4.76
CA GLU A 120 -7.84 4.43 5.60
C GLU A 120 -8.69 5.52 4.94
N ILE A 121 -9.86 5.79 5.53
CA ILE A 121 -10.83 6.75 4.96
C ILE A 121 -10.72 8.16 5.57
N GLY A 122 -9.90 8.32 6.62
CA GLY A 122 -9.71 9.56 7.37
C GLY A 122 -9.51 10.78 6.46
N PRO A 123 -8.55 10.74 5.50
CA PRO A 123 -8.27 11.89 4.64
C PRO A 123 -9.50 12.34 3.83
N PHE A 124 -10.29 11.39 3.32
CA PHE A 124 -11.52 11.70 2.58
C PHE A 124 -12.62 12.24 3.49
N THR A 125 -12.72 11.77 4.74
CA THR A 125 -13.77 12.24 5.67
C THR A 125 -13.46 13.60 6.29
N ASP A 126 -12.18 13.91 6.49
CA ASP A 126 -11.73 15.14 7.16
C ASP A 126 -11.30 16.24 6.17
N GLY A 127 -11.21 15.92 4.87
CA GLY A 127 -10.82 16.87 3.82
C GLY A 127 -9.32 17.14 3.75
N GLU A 128 -8.49 16.20 4.22
CA GLU A 128 -7.03 16.28 4.23
C GLU A 128 -6.46 15.69 2.92
N LEU A 129 -6.81 16.31 1.79
CA LEU A 129 -6.42 15.91 0.44
C LEU A 129 -5.46 16.92 -0.20
N ASP A 130 -4.42 17.30 0.53
CA ASP A 130 -3.41 18.30 0.15
C ASP A 130 -1.97 17.78 0.20
N ASP A 131 -1.77 16.45 0.31
CA ASP A 131 -0.44 15.86 0.30
C ASP A 131 0.20 15.98 -1.10
N PRO A 132 1.43 16.51 -1.20
CA PRO A 132 2.07 16.82 -2.49
C PRO A 132 2.38 15.58 -3.34
N GLU A 133 2.35 14.38 -2.77
CA GLU A 133 2.60 13.12 -3.45
C GLU A 133 1.32 12.29 -3.58
N LEU A 134 0.62 12.06 -2.48
CA LEU A 134 -0.55 11.17 -2.43
C LEU A 134 -1.79 11.78 -3.11
N ASP A 135 -1.90 13.12 -3.12
CA ASP A 135 -2.98 13.87 -3.76
C ASP A 135 -2.52 14.59 -5.03
N ARG A 136 -1.32 14.27 -5.52
CA ARG A 136 -0.78 14.88 -6.74
C ARG A 136 -1.70 14.55 -7.93
N PRO A 137 -2.26 15.55 -8.62
CA PRO A 137 -3.10 15.29 -9.77
C PRO A 137 -2.25 14.71 -10.92
N PHE A 138 -2.83 13.77 -11.65
CA PHE A 138 -2.21 13.22 -12.85
C PHE A 138 -2.15 14.28 -13.96
N ASP A 139 -0.98 14.42 -14.60
CA ASP A 139 -0.82 15.37 -15.73
C ASP A 139 -1.38 14.78 -17.04
N PHE A 140 -2.64 15.07 -17.33
CA PHE A 140 -3.29 14.68 -18.59
C PHE A 140 -2.73 15.42 -19.82
N GLY A 141 -2.03 16.54 -19.65
CA GLY A 141 -1.39 17.27 -20.74
C GLY A 141 -0.09 16.63 -21.22
N ALA A 142 0.63 15.96 -20.31
CA ALA A 142 1.92 15.34 -20.57
C ALA A 142 1.86 14.12 -21.50
N LEU A 143 2.99 13.85 -22.15
CA LEU A 143 3.24 12.58 -22.82
C LEU A 143 4.03 11.70 -21.85
N HIS A 144 3.42 10.61 -21.40
CA HIS A 144 3.97 9.69 -20.42
C HIS A 144 4.80 8.60 -21.11
N PRO A 145 5.99 8.26 -20.62
CA PRO A 145 6.85 7.25 -21.24
C PRO A 145 6.22 5.86 -21.11
N ILE A 146 6.37 5.05 -22.16
CA ILE A 146 6.02 3.62 -22.15
C ILE A 146 7.10 2.82 -22.91
N PRO A 147 7.22 1.50 -22.66
CA PRO A 147 8.01 0.62 -23.50
C PRO A 147 7.64 0.74 -24.99
N ALA A 148 8.57 0.36 -25.86
CA ALA A 148 8.44 0.58 -27.29
C ALA A 148 7.27 -0.25 -27.87
N LEU A 149 6.31 0.43 -28.50
CA LEU A 149 5.13 -0.18 -29.10
C LEU A 149 4.99 0.25 -30.57
N ARG A 150 4.60 -0.68 -31.44
CA ARG A 150 4.37 -0.38 -32.85
C ARG A 150 2.97 0.21 -33.08
N VAL A 151 2.92 1.36 -33.74
CA VAL A 151 1.67 2.02 -34.15
C VAL A 151 1.68 2.20 -35.67
N GLY A 152 1.02 1.28 -36.37
CA GLY A 152 1.11 1.17 -37.83
C GLY A 152 2.54 0.87 -38.29
N ARG A 153 3.21 1.86 -38.88
CA ARG A 153 4.62 1.75 -39.34
C ARG A 153 5.63 2.45 -38.42
N ALA A 154 5.16 3.18 -37.41
CA ALA A 154 6.02 3.93 -36.50
C ALA A 154 6.21 3.16 -35.17
N VAL A 155 7.31 3.45 -34.48
CA VAL A 155 7.51 3.05 -33.09
C VAL A 155 7.13 4.22 -32.19
N CYS A 156 6.35 3.93 -31.16
CA CYS A 156 5.89 4.84 -30.14
C CYS A 156 6.56 4.47 -28.81
N ARG A 157 6.89 5.49 -27.99
CA ARG A 157 7.43 5.34 -26.63
C ARG A 157 6.70 6.23 -25.63
N GLY A 158 5.49 6.70 -25.98
CA GLY A 158 4.73 7.55 -25.09
C GLY A 158 3.24 7.56 -25.34
N VAL A 159 2.46 7.71 -24.28
CA VAL A 159 1.00 7.76 -24.29
C VAL A 159 0.52 9.06 -23.65
N ARG A 160 -0.58 9.63 -24.16
CA ARG A 160 -1.26 10.76 -23.52
C ARG A 160 -2.68 10.34 -23.17
N PHE A 161 -3.08 10.60 -21.93
CA PHE A 161 -4.45 10.40 -21.47
C PHE A 161 -5.26 11.71 -21.54
N ALA A 162 -6.57 11.60 -21.45
CA ALA A 162 -7.50 12.70 -21.21
C ALA A 162 -8.34 12.35 -19.99
N GLU A 163 -8.84 13.35 -19.29
CA GLU A 163 -9.85 13.16 -18.25
C GLU A 163 -11.08 12.45 -18.81
N ARG A 164 -11.73 11.67 -17.94
CA ARG A 164 -12.96 10.94 -18.27
C ARG A 164 -13.94 11.03 -17.13
N THR A 165 -15.21 11.23 -17.50
CA THR A 165 -16.33 11.01 -16.58
C THR A 165 -16.72 9.54 -16.54
N VAL A 166 -17.53 9.17 -15.55
CA VAL A 166 -18.13 7.83 -15.46
C VAL A 166 -18.95 7.48 -16.71
N GLU A 167 -19.71 8.44 -17.26
CA GLU A 167 -20.48 8.23 -18.49
C GLU A 167 -19.58 7.86 -19.67
N GLU A 168 -18.50 8.61 -19.88
CA GLU A 168 -17.56 8.37 -20.99
C GLU A 168 -16.81 7.04 -20.84
N ALA A 169 -16.57 6.62 -19.60
CA ALA A 169 -15.86 5.39 -19.26
C ALA A 169 -16.77 4.15 -19.19
N MET A 170 -18.09 4.32 -19.31
CA MET A 170 -19.07 3.24 -19.14
C MET A 170 -18.80 1.98 -20.00
N PRO A 171 -18.30 2.07 -21.26
CA PRO A 171 -17.92 0.87 -22.03
C PRO A 171 -16.88 0.00 -21.34
N LEU A 172 -15.97 0.62 -20.57
CA LEU A 172 -14.92 -0.05 -19.81
C LEU A 172 -15.48 -0.60 -18.48
N LEU A 173 -16.28 0.20 -17.75
CA LEU A 173 -16.88 -0.19 -16.47
C LEU A 173 -17.85 -1.40 -16.57
N ARG A 174 -18.45 -1.60 -17.75
CA ARG A 174 -19.37 -2.71 -18.02
C ARG A 174 -18.67 -4.02 -18.37
N LEU A 175 -17.35 -4.02 -18.57
CA LEU A 175 -16.63 -5.25 -18.90
C LEU A 175 -16.83 -6.30 -17.80
N PRO A 176 -17.13 -7.56 -18.16
CA PRO A 176 -17.13 -8.64 -17.18
C PRO A 176 -15.70 -8.85 -16.67
N GLY A 177 -15.55 -9.12 -15.37
CA GLY A 177 -14.25 -9.39 -14.75
C GLY A 177 -13.58 -10.69 -15.23
N GLU A 178 -14.31 -11.57 -15.92
CA GLU A 178 -13.80 -12.81 -16.51
C GLU A 178 -13.90 -12.74 -18.04
N GLY A 179 -12.78 -12.97 -18.75
CA GLY A 179 -12.75 -13.13 -20.21
C GLY A 179 -11.59 -12.43 -20.90
N ALA A 180 -11.36 -12.78 -22.17
CA ALA A 180 -10.35 -12.12 -22.98
C ALA A 180 -10.77 -10.68 -23.30
N LEU A 181 -9.99 -9.70 -22.83
CA LEU A 181 -10.21 -8.29 -23.12
C LEU A 181 -10.00 -8.01 -24.62
N ARG A 182 -11.07 -7.70 -25.33
CA ARG A 182 -10.99 -7.28 -26.73
C ARG A 182 -10.85 -5.76 -26.81
N ILE A 183 -9.67 -5.26 -27.15
CA ILE A 183 -9.46 -3.82 -27.31
C ILE A 183 -10.21 -3.30 -28.55
N THR A 184 -11.13 -2.38 -28.33
CA THR A 184 -11.94 -1.73 -29.37
C THR A 184 -11.75 -0.22 -29.35
N PRO A 185 -12.11 0.52 -30.43
CA PRO A 185 -12.03 1.98 -30.42
C PRO A 185 -12.81 2.63 -29.27
N SER A 186 -13.97 2.06 -28.90
CA SER A 186 -14.77 2.56 -27.77
C SER A 186 -14.08 2.35 -26.43
N LEU A 187 -13.38 1.22 -26.24
CA LEU A 187 -12.59 1.00 -25.02
C LEU A 187 -11.41 1.94 -24.93
N VAL A 188 -10.71 2.21 -26.03
CA VAL A 188 -9.62 3.21 -26.06
C VAL A 188 -10.12 4.58 -25.61
N VAL A 189 -11.28 5.01 -26.11
CA VAL A 189 -11.91 6.27 -25.71
C VAL A 189 -12.31 6.24 -24.23
N ALA A 190 -12.90 5.13 -23.76
CA ALA A 190 -13.32 4.94 -22.36
C ALA A 190 -12.14 4.92 -21.37
N MET A 191 -11.01 4.30 -21.74
CA MET A 191 -9.74 4.39 -20.99
C MET A 191 -9.20 5.83 -20.93
N GLY A 192 -9.63 6.68 -21.88
CA GLY A 192 -9.17 8.05 -22.01
C GLY A 192 -7.84 8.17 -22.74
N ILE A 193 -7.42 7.20 -23.54
CA ILE A 193 -6.18 7.31 -24.32
C ILE A 193 -6.41 8.30 -25.48
N ALA A 194 -5.87 9.51 -25.34
CA ALA A 194 -6.03 10.59 -26.29
C ALA A 194 -5.02 10.53 -27.45
N ALA A 195 -3.82 10.00 -27.18
CA ALA A 195 -2.81 9.77 -28.21
C ALA A 195 -1.84 8.66 -27.81
N LEU A 196 -1.34 7.95 -28.83
CA LEU A 196 -0.22 7.02 -28.72
C LEU A 196 0.88 7.52 -29.66
N GLY A 197 1.84 8.28 -29.11
CA GLY A 197 2.83 9.03 -29.87
C GLY A 197 2.17 10.08 -30.76
N ARG A 198 2.16 9.84 -32.08
CA ARG A 198 1.51 10.74 -33.06
C ARG A 198 0.12 10.26 -33.50
N GLU A 199 -0.25 9.01 -33.23
CA GLU A 199 -1.58 8.50 -33.58
C GLU A 199 -2.62 9.02 -32.59
N ARG A 200 -3.74 9.52 -33.11
CA ARG A 200 -4.85 10.11 -32.34
C ARG A 200 -6.18 9.45 -32.63
N ARG A 201 -6.27 8.62 -33.68
CA ARG A 201 -7.52 7.95 -34.07
C ARG A 201 -7.69 6.72 -33.22
N ALA A 202 -8.81 6.64 -32.50
CA ALA A 202 -9.13 5.54 -31.59
C ALA A 202 -8.98 4.15 -32.25
N LYS A 203 -9.34 4.01 -33.53
CA LYS A 203 -9.14 2.76 -34.28
C LYS A 203 -7.66 2.36 -34.40
N GLY A 204 -6.79 3.31 -34.80
CA GLY A 204 -5.36 3.03 -34.94
C GLY A 204 -4.68 2.73 -33.61
N ILE A 205 -5.14 3.37 -32.53
CA ILE A 205 -4.68 3.09 -31.17
C ILE A 205 -5.16 1.69 -30.74
N ALA A 206 -6.43 1.34 -30.95
CA ALA A 206 -6.96 0.03 -30.60
C ALA A 206 -6.23 -1.10 -31.33
N ASP A 207 -5.98 -0.95 -32.63
CA ASP A 207 -5.22 -1.91 -33.43
C ASP A 207 -3.79 -2.08 -32.91
N ALA A 208 -3.16 -1.00 -32.44
CA ALA A 208 -1.81 -1.04 -31.86
C ALA A 208 -1.80 -1.75 -30.50
N LEU A 209 -2.76 -1.45 -29.62
CA LEU A 209 -2.85 -2.06 -28.29
C LEU A 209 -3.22 -3.55 -28.35
N ALA A 210 -4.04 -3.96 -29.32
CA ALA A 210 -4.39 -5.37 -29.50
C ALA A 210 -3.20 -6.27 -29.86
N GLY A 211 -2.10 -5.70 -30.37
CA GLY A 211 -0.85 -6.40 -30.66
C GLY A 211 0.33 -5.87 -29.85
N ALA A 212 0.07 -5.23 -28.71
CA ALA A 212 1.13 -4.67 -27.87
C ALA A 212 1.94 -5.78 -27.18
N PRO A 213 3.26 -5.61 -27.02
CA PRO A 213 4.03 -6.42 -26.09
C PRO A 213 3.47 -6.31 -24.67
N ASP A 214 3.53 -7.39 -23.89
CA ASP A 214 2.98 -7.44 -22.53
C ASP A 214 3.54 -6.32 -21.64
N GLU A 215 4.83 -6.00 -21.76
CA GLU A 215 5.47 -4.90 -21.03
C GLU A 215 4.86 -3.52 -21.36
N ALA A 216 4.53 -3.28 -22.63
CA ALA A 216 3.94 -2.01 -23.05
C ALA A 216 2.48 -1.92 -22.63
N TRP A 217 1.75 -3.04 -22.68
CA TRP A 217 0.39 -3.11 -22.16
C TRP A 217 0.34 -2.90 -20.66
N ALA A 218 1.21 -3.58 -19.89
CA ALA A 218 1.33 -3.43 -18.44
C ALA A 218 1.59 -1.96 -18.06
N ALA A 219 2.58 -1.31 -18.70
CA ALA A 219 2.87 0.11 -18.44
C ALA A 219 1.69 1.04 -18.75
N ILE A 220 0.88 0.73 -19.77
CA ILE A 220 -0.33 1.50 -20.10
C ILE A 220 -1.42 1.29 -19.05
N VAL A 221 -1.58 0.07 -18.54
CA VAL A 221 -2.52 -0.23 -17.43
C VAL A 221 -2.07 0.47 -16.16
N ASP A 222 -0.77 0.49 -15.86
CA ASP A 222 -0.23 1.17 -14.69
C ASP A 222 -0.48 2.69 -14.75
N LEU A 223 -0.21 3.31 -15.90
CA LEU A 223 -0.53 4.73 -16.13
C LEU A 223 -2.04 4.99 -16.09
N TYR A 224 -2.88 4.06 -16.57
CA TYR A 224 -4.33 4.17 -16.42
C TYR A 224 -4.72 4.16 -14.94
N HIS A 225 -4.14 3.26 -14.13
CA HIS A 225 -4.41 3.25 -12.70
C HIS A 225 -3.93 4.52 -12.00
N GLU A 226 -2.72 4.99 -12.28
CA GLU A 226 -2.22 6.28 -11.74
C GLU A 226 -3.15 7.45 -12.11
N ALA A 227 -3.69 7.44 -13.33
CA ALA A 227 -4.59 8.49 -13.80
C ALA A 227 -6.01 8.45 -13.20
N ARG A 228 -6.49 7.29 -12.73
CA ARG A 228 -7.89 7.09 -12.32
C ARG A 228 -8.07 6.71 -10.86
N TYR A 229 -7.04 6.17 -10.21
CA TYR A 229 -7.08 5.75 -8.82
C TYR A 229 -6.07 6.64 -8.08
N PRO A 230 -6.54 7.59 -7.26
CA PRO A 230 -5.65 8.38 -6.41
C PRO A 230 -4.71 7.46 -5.61
N ALA A 231 -3.49 7.89 -5.35
CA ALA A 231 -2.51 7.07 -4.62
C ALA A 231 -2.97 6.70 -3.20
N ARG A 232 -3.95 7.44 -2.65
CA ARG A 232 -4.65 7.11 -1.40
C ARG A 232 -5.54 5.87 -1.47
N LEU A 233 -5.89 5.37 -2.66
CA LEU A 233 -6.69 4.16 -2.83
C LEU A 233 -5.83 2.89 -2.75
N VAL A 234 -5.11 2.80 -1.64
CA VAL A 234 -4.26 1.68 -1.24
C VAL A 234 -4.57 1.35 0.21
N ALA A 235 -4.64 0.06 0.51
CA ALA A 235 -4.75 -0.43 1.88
C ALA A 235 -3.45 -1.09 2.31
N VAL A 236 -3.09 -0.89 3.58
CA VAL A 236 -1.87 -1.47 4.17
C VAL A 236 -2.23 -2.73 4.94
N HIS A 237 -1.68 -3.88 4.52
CA HIS A 237 -1.71 -5.13 5.27
C HIS A 237 -0.35 -5.42 5.90
N ARG A 238 -0.31 -5.55 7.23
CA ARG A 238 0.91 -5.98 7.95
C ARG A 238 0.94 -7.51 8.09
N CYS A 239 1.98 -8.11 7.52
CA CYS A 239 2.22 -9.54 7.58
C CYS A 239 2.39 -10.01 9.03
N GLN A 240 1.58 -10.97 9.47
CA GLN A 240 1.66 -11.51 10.83
C GLN A 240 2.93 -12.35 11.08
N GLY A 241 3.62 -12.79 10.02
CA GLY A 241 4.82 -13.61 10.12
C GLY A 241 6.11 -12.81 10.28
N CYS A 242 6.26 -11.69 9.55
CA CYS A 242 7.50 -10.91 9.52
C CYS A 242 7.32 -9.41 9.80
N GLY A 243 6.09 -8.92 10.01
CA GLY A 243 5.81 -7.50 10.22
C GLY A 243 5.74 -6.66 8.95
N ALA A 244 6.20 -7.20 7.81
CA ALA A 244 6.27 -6.47 6.55
C ALA A 244 4.93 -5.88 6.10
N ARG A 245 4.99 -4.64 5.62
CA ARG A 245 3.88 -3.93 4.99
C ARG A 245 3.68 -4.44 3.56
N ASN A 246 2.42 -4.67 3.22
CA ASN A 246 1.98 -5.05 1.88
C ASN A 246 0.91 -4.05 1.44
N ASP A 247 1.17 -3.35 0.35
CA ASP A 247 0.27 -2.35 -0.21
C ASP A 247 -0.68 -3.01 -1.20
N LEU A 248 -1.97 -2.89 -0.94
CA LEU A 248 -3.01 -3.55 -1.71
C LEU A 248 -3.87 -2.51 -2.42
N ASP A 249 -4.07 -2.70 -3.72
CA ASP A 249 -4.95 -1.87 -4.53
C ASP A 249 -6.39 -1.88 -3.98
N VAL A 250 -6.99 -0.70 -3.84
CA VAL A 250 -8.38 -0.52 -3.39
C VAL A 250 -9.22 0.20 -4.46
N PRO A 251 -10.48 -0.19 -4.72
CA PRO A 251 -11.01 -1.53 -4.45
C PRO A 251 -10.20 -2.61 -5.21
N LEU A 252 -10.30 -3.86 -4.76
CA LEU A 252 -9.58 -4.98 -5.36
C LEU A 252 -9.95 -5.19 -6.83
N GLU A 253 -11.26 -5.18 -7.15
CA GLU A 253 -11.72 -5.32 -8.53
C GLU A 253 -11.68 -3.97 -9.25
N ARG A 254 -10.78 -3.88 -10.23
CA ARG A 254 -10.62 -2.74 -11.14
C ARG A 254 -11.02 -3.12 -12.57
N GLU A 255 -11.19 -2.13 -13.44
CA GLU A 255 -11.61 -2.40 -14.81
C GLU A 255 -10.55 -3.15 -15.63
N LEU A 256 -9.28 -2.92 -15.30
CA LEU A 256 -8.13 -3.52 -15.94
C LEU A 256 -7.27 -4.17 -14.85
N ALA A 257 -6.98 -5.46 -15.00
CA ALA A 257 -6.06 -6.12 -14.08
C ALA A 257 -4.64 -5.60 -14.34
N ARG A 258 -3.92 -5.23 -13.27
CA ARG A 258 -2.47 -5.04 -13.37
C ARG A 258 -1.85 -6.38 -13.76
N ALA A 259 -0.73 -6.33 -14.48
CA ALA A 259 0.13 -7.51 -14.55
C ALA A 259 0.46 -7.92 -13.11
N PRO A 260 0.46 -9.22 -12.77
CA PRO A 260 1.00 -9.63 -11.49
C PRO A 260 2.41 -9.03 -11.41
N LEU A 261 2.68 -8.28 -10.33
CA LEU A 261 4.05 -7.95 -9.95
C LEU A 261 4.79 -9.27 -10.04
N ARG A 262 5.73 -9.40 -10.99
CA ARG A 262 6.36 -10.68 -11.29
C ARG A 262 6.80 -11.24 -9.95
N ALA A 263 6.13 -12.32 -9.51
CA ALA A 263 6.52 -12.99 -8.29
C ALA A 263 8.03 -13.18 -8.35
N PRO A 264 8.77 -13.02 -7.23
CA PRO A 264 10.11 -13.57 -7.18
C PRO A 264 9.95 -15.00 -7.68
N GLU A 265 10.60 -15.34 -8.80
CA GLU A 265 10.57 -16.71 -9.28
C GLU A 265 10.97 -17.57 -8.09
N ALA A 266 10.01 -18.36 -7.59
CA ALA A 266 10.24 -19.30 -6.53
C ALA A 266 11.13 -20.39 -7.13
N GLY A 267 12.42 -20.13 -7.17
CA GLY A 267 13.37 -20.96 -7.92
C GLY A 267 14.71 -20.27 -8.16
N ALA A 268 15.38 -19.80 -7.10
CA ALA A 268 16.83 -19.65 -7.13
C ALA A 268 17.44 -20.85 -6.38
N ASP A 269 17.24 -22.05 -6.94
CA ASP A 269 17.99 -23.28 -6.67
C ASP A 269 17.88 -24.28 -7.85
N ASP A 270 17.26 -23.92 -8.98
CA ASP A 270 17.32 -24.74 -10.20
C ASP A 270 18.59 -24.39 -11.00
N PRO A 271 19.39 -25.39 -11.42
CA PRO A 271 20.65 -25.16 -12.13
C PRO A 271 20.37 -24.56 -13.51
N GLU A 272 20.99 -23.41 -13.78
CA GLU A 272 20.97 -22.71 -15.08
C GLU A 272 21.13 -23.69 -16.27
N GLU A 273 20.19 -23.66 -17.22
CA GLU A 273 20.42 -24.24 -18.54
C GLU A 273 21.58 -23.49 -19.23
N PRO A 274 22.66 -24.18 -19.63
CA PRO A 274 23.82 -23.52 -20.22
C PRO A 274 23.53 -23.17 -21.68
N GLY A 275 23.40 -21.87 -22.01
CA GLY A 275 23.38 -21.50 -23.43
C GLY A 275 22.95 -20.10 -23.86
N ALA A 276 22.48 -19.21 -22.98
CA ALA A 276 22.06 -17.86 -23.41
C ALA A 276 23.16 -16.82 -23.12
N PRO A 277 23.70 -16.10 -24.14
CA PRO A 277 24.66 -15.03 -23.90
C PRO A 277 23.92 -13.75 -23.51
N ALA A 278 23.89 -13.43 -22.22
CA ALA A 278 23.39 -12.16 -21.69
C ALA A 278 24.52 -11.11 -21.72
N GLU A 279 24.49 -10.20 -22.69
CA GLU A 279 25.32 -8.98 -22.65
C GLU A 279 24.50 -7.79 -22.10
N ARG A 280 24.95 -7.30 -20.93
CA ARG A 280 24.88 -5.92 -20.40
C ARG A 280 23.59 -5.44 -19.70
N ALA A 281 23.32 -6.05 -18.55
CA ALA A 281 23.20 -5.37 -17.26
C ALA A 281 23.94 -6.29 -16.27
N GLY A 282 24.80 -5.77 -15.40
CA GLY A 282 25.57 -6.65 -14.49
C GLY A 282 24.60 -7.44 -13.62
N ALA A 283 24.61 -8.77 -13.70
CA ALA A 283 23.83 -9.60 -12.80
C ALA A 283 24.19 -9.25 -11.35
N PHE A 284 23.19 -9.14 -10.49
CA PHE A 284 23.39 -8.90 -9.05
C PHE A 284 24.36 -9.97 -8.50
N PRO A 285 25.35 -9.61 -7.66
CA PRO A 285 26.33 -10.57 -7.15
C PRO A 285 25.64 -11.71 -6.40
N ASP A 286 26.18 -12.93 -6.54
CA ASP A 286 25.76 -14.05 -5.68
C ASP A 286 26.11 -13.80 -4.21
N LEU A 287 25.64 -14.67 -3.31
CA LEU A 287 25.79 -14.48 -1.86
C LEU A 287 27.26 -14.39 -1.43
N ASP A 288 28.13 -15.24 -1.98
CA ASP A 288 29.55 -15.27 -1.65
C ASP A 288 30.26 -13.99 -2.13
N ALA A 289 29.96 -13.53 -3.35
CA ALA A 289 30.50 -12.30 -3.90
C ALA A 289 29.97 -11.06 -3.15
N PHE A 290 28.70 -11.06 -2.76
CA PHE A 290 28.11 -10.01 -1.92
C PHE A 290 28.75 -9.98 -0.54
N GLU A 291 28.92 -11.13 0.12
CA GLU A 291 29.60 -11.23 1.41
C GLU A 291 31.04 -10.70 1.34
N ALA A 292 31.79 -11.03 0.28
CA ALA A 292 33.14 -10.51 0.09
C ALA A 292 33.15 -8.97 -0.03
N ARG A 293 32.19 -8.38 -0.74
CA ARG A 293 32.02 -6.92 -0.87
C ARG A 293 31.68 -6.27 0.47
N VAL A 294 30.71 -6.83 1.19
CA VAL A 294 30.29 -6.37 2.53
C VAL A 294 31.47 -6.39 3.51
N ARG A 295 32.24 -7.48 3.56
CA ARG A 295 33.41 -7.58 4.43
C ARG A 295 34.49 -6.56 4.07
N ALA A 296 34.78 -6.39 2.78
CA ALA A 296 35.76 -5.39 2.33
C ALA A 296 35.32 -3.95 2.64
N ALA A 297 34.02 -3.64 2.54
CA ALA A 297 33.47 -2.35 2.93
C ALA A 297 33.58 -2.13 4.46
N ALA A 298 33.17 -3.11 5.25
CA ALA A 298 33.22 -3.05 6.71
C ALA A 298 34.65 -2.84 7.24
N GLU A 299 35.65 -3.55 6.70
CA GLU A 299 37.05 -3.35 7.10
C GLU A 299 37.50 -1.89 6.93
N ARG A 300 37.16 -1.28 5.79
CA ARG A 300 37.50 0.13 5.51
C ARG A 300 36.76 1.08 6.45
N ILE A 301 35.45 0.87 6.66
CA ILE A 301 34.60 1.74 7.46
C ILE A 301 34.96 1.65 8.94
N TYR A 302 35.12 0.44 9.48
CA TYR A 302 35.51 0.23 10.88
C TYR A 302 36.86 0.87 11.17
N ALA A 303 37.83 0.73 10.26
CA ALA A 303 39.12 1.39 10.38
C ALA A 303 39.00 2.92 10.36
N ALA A 304 38.18 3.47 9.46
CA ALA A 304 37.96 4.91 9.34
C ALA A 304 37.22 5.52 10.54
N ARG A 305 36.23 4.81 11.09
CA ARG A 305 35.44 5.22 12.26
C ARG A 305 36.12 4.89 13.60
N GLY A 306 37.21 4.13 13.57
CA GLY A 306 37.95 3.73 14.78
C GLY A 306 37.22 2.71 15.65
N VAL A 307 36.29 1.94 15.06
CA VAL A 307 35.41 1.01 15.77
C VAL A 307 35.97 -0.40 15.72
N ARG A 308 35.78 -1.15 16.82
CA ARG A 308 36.20 -2.56 16.97
C ARG A 308 35.14 -3.28 17.80
N ASN A 309 35.14 -4.62 17.72
CA ASN A 309 34.28 -5.49 18.53
C ASN A 309 32.78 -5.40 18.19
N ILE A 310 32.45 -5.16 16.92
CA ILE A 310 31.11 -5.40 16.39
C ILE A 310 31.18 -6.62 15.49
N ASP A 311 30.33 -7.60 15.75
CA ASP A 311 30.20 -8.77 14.87
C ASP A 311 29.41 -8.38 13.60
N LEU A 312 29.86 -8.84 12.44
CA LEU A 312 29.21 -8.58 11.16
C LEU A 312 28.61 -9.87 10.60
N PHE A 313 27.30 -9.86 10.36
CA PHE A 313 26.55 -10.96 9.79
C PHE A 313 25.94 -10.58 8.44
N ILE A 314 26.02 -11.50 7.48
CA ILE A 314 25.32 -11.38 6.20
C ILE A 314 24.19 -12.42 6.26
N ASP A 315 22.95 -11.94 6.20
CA ASP A 315 21.76 -12.77 6.32
C ASP A 315 21.06 -12.92 4.95
N ALA A 316 20.93 -14.16 4.49
CA ALA A 316 20.24 -14.52 3.25
C ALA A 316 18.77 -14.94 3.49
N GLY A 317 18.33 -14.93 4.76
CA GLY A 317 16.99 -15.24 5.19
C GLY A 317 15.99 -14.11 4.92
N VAL A 318 14.86 -14.15 5.63
CA VAL A 318 13.85 -13.09 5.57
C VAL A 318 14.37 -11.87 6.33
N PRO A 319 14.53 -10.71 5.69
CA PRO A 319 14.98 -9.50 6.38
C PRO A 319 14.00 -9.08 7.47
N ALA A 320 14.56 -8.50 8.53
CA ALA A 320 13.78 -7.79 9.53
C ALA A 320 13.10 -6.57 8.90
N CYS A 321 12.01 -6.12 9.51
CA CYS A 321 11.32 -4.91 9.11
C CYS A 321 11.41 -3.87 10.22
N ASP A 322 11.39 -2.60 9.82
CA ASP A 322 11.19 -1.48 10.74
C ASP A 322 9.75 -1.45 11.30
N ASP A 323 9.47 -0.47 12.16
CA ASP A 323 8.14 -0.25 12.71
C ASP A 323 7.12 0.16 11.63
N GLY A 324 7.57 0.71 10.50
CA GLY A 324 6.76 0.98 9.30
C GLY A 324 6.36 -0.28 8.52
N GLY A 325 7.05 -1.40 8.76
CA GLY A 325 6.91 -2.65 8.01
C GLY A 325 7.78 -2.69 6.74
N GLU A 326 8.74 -1.79 6.58
CA GLU A 326 9.70 -1.76 5.48
C GLU A 326 10.86 -2.74 5.74
N PRO A 327 11.20 -3.65 4.81
CA PRO A 327 12.35 -4.53 4.95
C PRO A 327 13.68 -3.76 5.05
N LEU A 328 14.47 -4.06 6.06
CA LEU A 328 15.74 -3.38 6.33
C LEU A 328 16.84 -3.84 5.37
N LEU A 329 17.74 -2.92 4.97
CA LEU A 329 19.00 -3.23 4.27
C LEU A 329 20.06 -3.73 5.26
N GLY A 330 20.13 -3.09 6.42
CA GLY A 330 20.96 -3.50 7.55
C GLY A 330 20.29 -3.18 8.88
N CYS A 331 20.82 -3.73 9.96
CA CYS A 331 20.45 -3.29 11.30
C CYS A 331 21.58 -3.51 12.30
N TYR A 332 21.67 -2.60 13.25
CA TYR A 332 22.50 -2.68 14.44
C TYR A 332 21.70 -3.23 15.62
N THR A 333 22.24 -4.23 16.31
CA THR A 333 21.71 -4.72 17.58
C THR A 333 22.72 -4.50 18.69
N PRO A 334 22.36 -3.75 19.75
CA PRO A 334 23.23 -3.58 20.91
C PRO A 334 23.58 -4.90 21.58
N GLY A 335 24.80 -5.01 22.09
CA GLY A 335 25.21 -6.16 22.89
C GLY A 335 24.42 -6.20 24.21
N THR A 336 23.73 -7.31 24.48
CA THR A 336 22.99 -7.49 25.74
C THR A 336 23.78 -8.36 26.73
N PRO A 337 23.72 -8.06 28.04
CA PRO A 337 24.05 -9.06 29.06
C PRO A 337 22.96 -10.16 29.00
N ALA A 338 23.32 -11.41 28.66
CA ALA A 338 22.33 -12.47 28.55
C ALA A 338 21.76 -12.86 29.93
N ASP A 339 20.42 -12.81 30.06
CA ASP A 339 19.67 -12.92 31.31
C ASP A 339 19.70 -14.29 32.01
N GLU A 340 20.24 -15.36 31.41
CA GLU A 340 20.23 -16.71 32.03
C GLU A 340 21.62 -17.37 32.22
N LEU A 341 22.64 -16.99 31.43
CA LEU A 341 23.97 -17.64 31.46
C LEU A 341 25.13 -16.68 31.73
N GLY A 342 24.88 -15.36 31.80
CA GLY A 342 25.92 -14.37 32.09
C GLY A 342 27.01 -14.23 31.01
N ILE A 343 26.79 -14.78 29.81
CA ILE A 343 27.68 -14.60 28.66
C ILE A 343 27.21 -13.36 27.92
N ALA A 344 28.01 -12.30 27.93
CA ALA A 344 27.74 -11.08 27.16
C ALA A 344 27.73 -11.41 25.67
N ARG A 345 26.67 -10.99 24.96
CA ARG A 345 26.68 -11.00 23.49
C ARG A 345 27.35 -9.72 23.00
N PRO A 346 28.32 -9.81 22.08
CA PRO A 346 28.87 -8.60 21.47
C PRO A 346 27.76 -7.89 20.67
N PRO A 347 27.91 -6.57 20.46
CA PRO A 347 27.06 -5.85 19.51
C PRO A 347 27.22 -6.44 18.11
N GLU A 348 26.15 -6.44 17.32
CA GLU A 348 26.15 -6.98 15.97
C GLU A 348 25.59 -5.99 14.96
N ILE A 349 26.14 -6.03 13.74
CA ILE A 349 25.57 -5.44 12.53
C ILE A 349 25.19 -6.58 11.61
N ARG A 350 23.96 -6.55 11.10
CA ARG A 350 23.46 -7.51 10.13
C ARG A 350 23.14 -6.81 8.82
N ILE A 351 23.54 -7.41 7.70
CA ILE A 351 23.25 -6.93 6.34
C ILE A 351 22.38 -7.97 5.63
N PHE A 352 21.29 -7.54 5.02
CA PHE A 352 20.29 -8.44 4.45
C PHE A 352 20.41 -8.56 2.92
N TYR A 353 20.97 -9.67 2.45
CA TYR A 353 21.22 -9.92 1.02
C TYR A 353 19.93 -9.83 0.17
N ARG A 354 18.80 -10.33 0.69
CA ARG A 354 17.53 -10.32 -0.05
C ARG A 354 17.01 -8.92 -0.33
N THR A 355 17.14 -8.00 0.64
CA THR A 355 16.70 -6.61 0.49
C THR A 355 17.51 -5.91 -0.60
N PHE A 356 18.84 -5.98 -0.54
CA PHE A 356 19.72 -5.43 -1.59
C PHE A 356 19.39 -5.97 -2.99
N ARG A 357 19.12 -7.28 -3.10
CA ARG A 357 18.74 -7.89 -4.36
C ARG A 357 17.39 -7.40 -4.87
N SER A 358 16.44 -7.16 -3.96
CA SER A 358 15.12 -6.61 -4.28
C SER A 358 15.26 -5.19 -4.81
N GLU A 359 15.99 -4.32 -4.10
CA GLU A 359 16.23 -2.93 -4.49
C GLU A 359 16.95 -2.82 -5.83
N ALA A 360 18.02 -3.60 -6.04
CA ALA A 360 18.75 -3.62 -7.31
C ALA A 360 17.90 -4.11 -8.50
N ARG A 361 16.85 -4.88 -8.24
CA ARG A 361 15.89 -5.30 -9.27
C ARG A 361 14.85 -4.21 -9.54
N ALA A 362 14.45 -3.47 -8.51
CA ALA A 362 13.47 -2.39 -8.61
C ALA A 362 14.06 -1.14 -9.27
N ASP A 363 15.32 -0.80 -8.96
CA ASP A 363 16.03 0.34 -9.50
C ASP A 363 17.28 -0.08 -10.33
N PRO A 364 17.23 0.06 -11.67
CA PRO A 364 18.40 -0.17 -12.53
C PRO A 364 19.61 0.73 -12.24
N GLY A 365 19.41 1.83 -11.51
CA GLY A 365 20.45 2.77 -11.07
C GLY A 365 21.10 2.42 -9.73
N PHE A 366 20.62 1.39 -9.03
CA PHE A 366 21.07 1.01 -7.70
C PHE A 366 22.55 0.56 -7.69
N ASP A 367 23.40 1.35 -7.05
CA ASP A 367 24.83 1.04 -6.90
C ASP A 367 25.07 0.20 -5.65
N VAL A 368 25.04 -1.13 -5.83
CA VAL A 368 25.19 -2.10 -4.73
C VAL A 368 26.42 -1.83 -3.85
N ASP A 369 27.55 -1.43 -4.43
CA ASP A 369 28.78 -1.22 -3.64
C ASP A 369 28.72 0.07 -2.81
N ALA A 370 28.08 1.12 -3.35
CA ALA A 370 27.82 2.36 -2.62
C ALA A 370 26.82 2.13 -1.47
N GLU A 371 25.73 1.43 -1.75
CA GLU A 371 24.65 1.14 -0.79
C GLU A 371 25.13 0.25 0.35
N ILE A 372 26.00 -0.74 0.07
CA ILE A 372 26.66 -1.54 1.12
C ILE A 372 27.48 -0.62 2.04
N ALA A 373 28.25 0.30 1.46
CA ALA A 373 29.12 1.19 2.23
C ALA A 373 28.30 2.18 3.08
N GLU A 374 27.24 2.75 2.52
CA GLU A 374 26.32 3.64 3.23
C GLU A 374 25.63 2.91 4.37
N THR A 375 25.06 1.73 4.11
CA THR A 375 24.37 0.92 5.13
C THR A 375 25.31 0.59 6.30
N ILE A 376 26.52 0.08 6.04
CA ILE A 376 27.45 -0.27 7.12
C ILE A 376 27.88 0.97 7.92
N ASP A 377 28.12 2.10 7.25
CA ASP A 377 28.51 3.33 7.93
C ASP A 377 27.38 3.87 8.82
N HIS A 378 26.13 3.79 8.35
CA HIS A 378 24.92 4.12 9.10
C HIS A 378 24.77 3.28 10.36
N GLU A 379 24.88 1.95 10.25
CA GLU A 379 24.78 1.05 11.40
C GLU A 379 25.92 1.25 12.42
N VAL A 380 27.12 1.61 11.94
CA VAL A 380 28.23 1.97 12.84
C VAL A 380 27.95 3.28 13.57
N ILE A 381 27.26 4.24 12.95
CA ILE A 381 26.87 5.49 13.62
C ILE A 381 25.85 5.19 14.73
N HIS A 382 24.85 4.33 14.49
CA HIS A 382 23.95 3.84 15.55
C HIS A 382 24.71 3.21 16.72
N HIS A 383 25.70 2.36 16.43
CA HIS A 383 26.55 1.80 17.48
C HIS A 383 27.26 2.87 18.32
N LEU A 384 27.88 3.86 17.66
CA LEU A 384 28.60 4.93 18.32
C LEU A 384 27.68 5.80 19.18
N HIS A 385 26.47 6.07 18.69
CA HIS A 385 25.45 6.79 19.42
C HIS A 385 24.91 6.02 20.63
N HIS A 386 24.67 4.72 20.47
CA HIS A 386 24.33 3.83 21.57
C HIS A 386 25.40 3.88 22.68
N LEU A 387 26.69 3.82 22.32
CA LEU A 387 27.78 3.96 23.29
C LEU A 387 27.81 5.34 23.98
N ALA A 388 27.33 6.39 23.31
CA ALA A 388 27.19 7.71 23.89
C ALA A 388 25.96 7.85 24.81
N GLY A 389 25.07 6.86 24.84
CA GLY A 389 23.88 6.81 25.69
C GLY A 389 22.64 7.48 25.10
N SER A 390 22.66 7.85 23.81
CA SER A 390 21.51 8.41 23.10
C SER A 390 21.67 8.18 21.59
N ASP A 391 20.61 7.71 20.93
CA ASP A 391 20.58 7.49 19.49
C ASP A 391 19.62 8.45 18.77
N PRO A 392 20.10 9.63 18.36
CA PRO A 392 19.25 10.59 17.66
C PRO A 392 18.86 10.13 16.24
N LEU A 393 19.59 9.20 15.63
CA LEU A 393 19.20 8.68 14.31
C LEU A 393 17.96 7.80 14.42
N ASP A 394 17.89 6.95 15.43
CA ASP A 394 16.71 6.14 15.73
C ASP A 394 15.47 7.01 16.00
N ASP A 395 15.63 8.13 16.72
CA ASP A 395 14.55 9.13 16.91
C ASP A 395 14.12 9.78 15.58
N GLU A 396 15.05 10.06 14.67
CA GLU A 396 14.77 10.65 13.35
C GLU A 396 14.02 9.67 12.42
N GLU A 397 14.41 8.39 12.44
CA GLU A 397 13.77 7.30 11.70
C GLU A 397 12.34 7.04 12.19
N HIS A 398 12.14 6.91 13.51
CA HIS A 398 10.80 6.80 14.08
C HIS A 398 9.93 8.00 13.71
N ALA A 399 10.47 9.22 13.77
CA ALA A 399 9.73 10.40 13.37
C ALA A 399 9.39 10.40 11.87
N GLN A 400 10.19 9.78 11.00
CA GLN A 400 9.86 9.60 9.59
C GLN A 400 8.71 8.62 9.39
N ILE A 401 8.75 7.46 10.07
CA ILE A 401 7.69 6.46 10.04
C ILE A 401 6.36 7.09 10.51
N GLU A 402 6.39 7.83 11.62
CA GLU A 402 5.21 8.56 12.12
C GLU A 402 4.68 9.58 11.10
N ARG A 403 5.57 10.34 10.45
CA ARG A 403 5.18 11.29 9.40
C ARG A 403 4.48 10.58 8.23
N GLU A 404 5.01 9.45 7.77
CA GLU A 404 4.37 8.67 6.71
C GLU A 404 3.02 8.11 7.10
N GLU A 405 2.91 7.58 8.32
CA GLU A 405 1.65 7.07 8.85
C GLU A 405 0.60 8.20 8.93
N LEU A 406 1.00 9.39 9.40
CA LEU A 406 0.14 10.57 9.45
C LEU A 406 -0.32 11.01 8.06
N ARG A 407 0.56 11.02 7.05
CA ARG A 407 0.21 11.35 5.65
C ARG A 407 -0.88 10.43 5.11
N ARG A 408 -0.87 9.14 5.48
CA ARG A 408 -1.85 8.14 5.04
C ARG A 408 -3.16 8.16 5.81
N ILE A 409 -3.10 8.20 7.14
CA ILE A 409 -4.27 8.14 8.03
C ILE A 409 -5.00 9.50 8.09
N GLY A 410 -4.25 10.59 7.97
CA GLY A 410 -4.72 11.94 8.25
C GLY A 410 -4.51 12.33 9.72
N HIS A 411 -4.18 13.60 9.94
CA HIS A 411 -3.94 14.22 11.24
C HIS A 411 -5.17 14.15 12.16
N ALA A 412 -6.36 14.46 11.63
CA ALA A 412 -7.59 14.44 12.41
C ALA A 412 -7.94 13.04 12.91
N GLU A 413 -7.82 12.01 12.06
CA GLU A 413 -8.06 10.61 12.45
C GLU A 413 -6.99 10.10 13.42
N ALA A 414 -5.71 10.39 13.17
CA ALA A 414 -4.63 10.06 14.11
C ALA A 414 -4.88 10.68 15.50
N ALA A 415 -5.28 11.95 15.56
CA ALA A 415 -5.67 12.61 16.82
C ALA A 415 -6.91 11.98 17.47
N ARG A 416 -7.87 11.45 16.69
CA ARG A 416 -9.00 10.67 17.23
C ARG A 416 -8.55 9.31 17.77
N ARG A 417 -7.60 8.64 17.14
CA ARG A 417 -7.02 7.36 17.61
C ARG A 417 -6.23 7.56 18.90
N ALA A 418 -5.33 8.54 18.94
CA ALA A 418 -4.54 8.87 20.13
C ALA A 418 -5.43 9.20 21.34
N ARG A 419 -6.49 10.01 21.15
CA ARG A 419 -7.48 10.28 22.21
C ARG A 419 -8.20 9.03 22.70
N ARG A 420 -8.61 8.14 21.79
CA ARG A 420 -9.24 6.86 22.15
C ARG A 420 -8.28 5.94 22.90
N GLY A 421 -7.01 5.88 22.48
CA GLY A 421 -5.95 5.14 23.15
C GLY A 421 -5.75 5.61 24.59
N ALA A 422 -5.53 6.92 24.78
CA ALA A 422 -5.35 7.51 26.11
C ALA A 422 -6.54 7.26 27.06
N LEU A 423 -7.77 7.31 26.54
CA LEU A 423 -8.96 6.97 27.31
C LEU A 423 -9.03 5.48 27.67
N SER A 424 -8.62 4.59 26.76
CA SER A 424 -8.52 3.16 27.00
C SER A 424 -7.48 2.84 28.08
N ASP A 425 -6.31 3.49 28.03
CA ASP A 425 -5.24 3.31 29.01
C ASP A 425 -5.67 3.80 30.39
N LEU A 426 -6.36 4.95 30.46
CA LEU A 426 -6.92 5.45 31.71
C LEU A 426 -7.99 4.51 32.28
N ALA A 427 -8.85 3.94 31.43
CA ALA A 427 -9.83 2.95 31.85
C ALA A 427 -9.15 1.64 32.31
N GLY A 428 -8.10 1.20 31.62
CA GLY A 428 -7.28 0.05 32.00
C GLY A 428 -6.58 0.26 33.34
N PHE A 429 -5.96 1.41 33.54
CA PHE A 429 -5.34 1.80 34.81
C PHE A 429 -6.36 1.85 35.95
N ALA A 430 -7.52 2.48 35.74
CA ALA A 430 -8.58 2.50 36.74
C ALA A 430 -9.08 1.09 37.07
N ARG A 431 -9.24 0.22 36.06
CA ARG A 431 -9.63 -1.18 36.23
C ARG A 431 -8.58 -2.01 36.98
N ALA A 432 -7.30 -1.74 36.76
CA ALA A 432 -6.21 -2.43 37.44
C ALA A 432 -6.01 -1.94 38.89
N THR A 433 -6.17 -0.63 39.13
CA THR A 433 -5.84 -0.01 40.42
C THR A 433 -7.02 0.10 41.39
N TRP A 434 -8.29 0.04 40.94
CA TRP A 434 -9.44 0.15 41.84
C TRP A 434 -9.43 -0.83 43.03
N PRO A 435 -8.95 -2.08 42.94
CA PRO A 435 -8.90 -2.96 44.10
C PRO A 435 -7.95 -2.43 45.18
N ALA A 436 -6.82 -1.83 44.78
CA ALA A 436 -5.86 -1.23 45.70
C ALA A 436 -6.44 0.00 46.40
N TRP A 437 -7.19 0.84 45.67
CA TRP A 437 -7.90 1.98 46.24
C TRP A 437 -8.97 1.53 47.25
N VAL A 438 -9.69 0.44 46.97
CA VAL A 438 -10.66 -0.15 47.91
C VAL A 438 -9.97 -0.71 49.16
N ILE A 439 -8.86 -1.44 49.01
CA ILE A 439 -8.08 -1.95 50.15
C ILE A 439 -7.58 -0.78 51.01
N ALA A 440 -7.03 0.26 50.39
CA ALA A 440 -6.56 1.45 51.10
C ALA A 440 -7.70 2.18 51.82
N ALA A 441 -8.87 2.32 51.18
CA ALA A 441 -10.05 2.93 51.79
C ALA A 441 -10.57 2.13 52.98
N VAL A 442 -10.65 0.79 52.86
CA VAL A 442 -11.04 -0.10 53.96
C VAL A 442 -10.02 -0.04 55.10
N GLY A 443 -8.73 -0.11 54.79
CA GLY A 443 -7.66 0.01 55.77
C GLY A 443 -7.69 1.34 56.52
N THR A 444 -7.94 2.45 55.81
CA THR A 444 -8.07 3.79 56.41
C THR A 444 -9.32 3.87 57.30
N ALA A 445 -10.46 3.32 56.86
CA ALA A 445 -11.68 3.29 57.65
C ALA A 445 -11.51 2.46 58.94
N LEU A 446 -10.86 1.30 58.85
CA LEU A 446 -10.53 0.47 60.02
C LEU A 446 -9.61 1.19 61.00
N ALA A 447 -8.53 1.82 60.51
CA ALA A 447 -7.61 2.59 61.34
C ALA A 447 -8.28 3.78 62.03
N TRP A 448 -9.19 4.47 61.35
CA TRP A 448 -10.00 5.55 61.95
C TRP A 448 -10.90 5.02 63.07
N CYS A 449 -11.56 3.88 62.87
CA CYS A 449 -12.42 3.27 63.89
C CYS A 449 -11.65 2.79 65.13
N GLU A 450 -10.38 2.38 64.99
CA GLU A 450 -9.53 1.96 66.10
C GLU A 450 -8.92 3.15 66.87
N GLY A 451 -8.57 4.24 66.18
CA GLY A 451 -7.99 5.44 66.79
C GLY A 451 -8.99 6.41 67.44
N GLY A 452 -10.30 6.17 67.26
CA GLY A 452 -11.39 6.99 67.83
C GLY A 452 -11.87 6.54 69.22
N ARG A 453 -11.09 5.76 69.97
CA ARG A 453 -11.37 5.37 71.37
C ARG A 453 -10.61 6.23 72.37
#